data_AF-A0AAN1QN56-F1
#
_entry.id   AF-A0AAN1QN56-F1
#
_cell.length_a   1.000
_cell.length_b   1.000
_cell.length_c   1.000
_cell.angle_alpha   90.00
_cell.angle_beta   90.00
_cell.angle_gamma   90.00
#
_symmetry.space_group_name_H-M   'P 1'
#
loop_
_entity.id
_entity.type
_entity.pdbx_description
1 polymer ?
#
loop_
_entity_poly.entity_id
_entity_poly.type
_entity_poly.pdbx_seq_one_letter_code
_entity_poly.pdbx_strand_id
1 'polypeptide(L)'
;MSMIGNFLQVSPEQLAALIADPSCIESFIYREDEDEEEDTNLEIDKAWHGIHYLLTGSAWEGAAPLANVVLGGTEIGDDVGYGPARYLTAEEVKVVAAALREITPEQFRLRYSAEQLSQNEIYPDIWNDSDGDSIEYLVAWHEDLRSYYIEAAANNNAMLKYLN
;
A
#
# COMPACT_ATOMS: atom_id res chain seq x y z
N MET A 1 6.16 0.22 -19.00
CA MET A 1 5.00 0.28 -18.10
C MET A 1 5.51 0.79 -16.77
N SER A 2 4.73 1.62 -16.07
CA SER A 2 5.05 2.04 -14.71
C SER A 2 4.68 0.92 -13.75
N MET A 3 5.26 0.88 -12.54
CA MET A 3 4.85 -0.02 -11.46
C MET A 3 4.21 0.84 -10.37
N ILE A 4 2.89 0.74 -10.20
CA ILE A 4 2.10 1.57 -9.29
C ILE A 4 1.51 0.74 -8.15
N GLY A 5 1.23 1.38 -7.01
CA GLY A 5 0.67 0.71 -5.82
C GLY A 5 -0.83 0.91 -5.68
N ASN A 6 -1.58 -0.18 -5.53
CA ASN A 6 -3.04 -0.16 -5.41
C ASN A 6 -3.50 -0.83 -4.11
N PHE A 7 -4.59 -0.33 -3.52
CA PHE A 7 -5.15 -0.76 -2.24
C PHE A 7 -6.67 -0.74 -2.27
N LEU A 8 -7.29 -1.89 -2.00
CA LEU A 8 -8.74 -2.04 -1.95
C LEU A 8 -9.16 -2.52 -0.56
N GLN A 9 -10.05 -1.75 0.05
CA GLN A 9 -10.84 -2.20 1.17
C GLN A 9 -11.85 -3.25 0.71
N VAL A 10 -11.86 -4.40 1.38
CA VAL A 10 -12.82 -5.47 1.12
C VAL A 10 -13.43 -5.93 2.43
N SER A 11 -14.70 -6.33 2.40
CA SER A 11 -15.33 -6.93 3.58
C SER A 11 -14.61 -8.24 3.96
N PRO A 12 -14.68 -8.67 5.23
CA PRO A 12 -14.14 -9.97 5.63
C PRO A 12 -14.73 -11.15 4.82
N GLU A 13 -16.00 -11.05 4.42
CA GLU A 13 -16.67 -12.05 3.58
C GLU A 13 -16.14 -12.06 2.15
N GLN A 14 -15.92 -10.89 1.56
CA GLN A 14 -15.28 -10.77 0.24
C GLN A 14 -13.87 -11.34 0.26
N LEU A 15 -13.06 -11.00 1.27
CA LEU A 15 -11.73 -11.58 1.43
C LEU A 15 -11.79 -13.11 1.57
N ALA A 16 -12.71 -13.63 2.39
CA ALA A 16 -12.86 -15.07 2.57
C ALA A 16 -13.25 -15.78 1.26
N ALA A 17 -14.10 -15.16 0.44
CA ALA A 17 -14.45 -15.69 -0.89
C ALA A 17 -13.23 -15.70 -1.83
N LEU A 18 -12.43 -14.64 -1.85
CA LEU A 18 -11.20 -14.57 -2.64
C LEU A 18 -10.16 -15.60 -2.19
N ILE A 19 -10.02 -15.84 -0.88
CA ILE A 19 -9.14 -16.89 -0.34
C ILE A 19 -9.62 -18.29 -0.74
N ALA A 20 -10.95 -18.51 -0.77
CA ALA A 20 -11.53 -19.79 -1.15
C ALA A 20 -11.36 -20.08 -2.66
N ASP A 21 -11.33 -19.04 -3.50
CA ASP A 21 -11.08 -19.14 -4.93
C ASP A 21 -10.14 -18.03 -5.44
N PRO A 22 -8.80 -18.20 -5.28
CA PRO A 22 -7.83 -17.19 -5.67
C PRO A 22 -7.77 -16.92 -7.18
N SER A 23 -8.35 -17.79 -8.02
CA SER A 23 -8.37 -17.59 -9.48
C SER A 23 -9.26 -16.41 -9.89
N CYS A 24 -10.17 -15.98 -9.01
CA CYS A 24 -11.03 -14.82 -9.25
C CYS A 24 -10.35 -13.47 -8.96
N ILE A 25 -9.12 -13.43 -8.41
CA ILE A 25 -8.45 -12.20 -7.98
C ILE A 25 -8.30 -11.18 -9.12
N GLU A 26 -7.78 -11.61 -10.28
CA GLU A 26 -7.57 -10.72 -11.43
C GLU A 26 -8.90 -10.11 -11.88
N SER A 27 -9.93 -10.94 -12.05
CA SER A 27 -11.27 -10.46 -12.43
C SER A 27 -11.92 -9.56 -11.37
N PHE A 28 -11.63 -9.77 -10.09
CA PHE A 28 -12.16 -8.95 -9.00
C PHE A 28 -11.51 -7.56 -8.98
N ILE A 29 -10.20 -7.49 -9.26
CA ILE A 29 -9.43 -6.25 -9.31
C ILE A 29 -9.79 -5.42 -10.55
N TYR A 30 -9.96 -6.07 -11.71
CA TYR A 30 -10.19 -5.41 -13.00
C TYR A 30 -11.66 -5.46 -13.46
N ARG A 31 -12.61 -5.64 -12.55
CA ARG A 31 -14.04 -5.64 -12.89
C ARG A 31 -14.43 -4.31 -13.54
N GLU A 32 -15.02 -4.39 -14.73
CA GLU A 32 -15.46 -3.25 -15.54
C GLU A 32 -16.84 -2.73 -15.10
N ASP A 33 -17.20 -2.83 -13.81
CA ASP A 33 -18.57 -2.59 -13.35
C ASP A 33 -19.03 -1.16 -13.72
N GLU A 34 -20.04 -1.09 -14.60
CA GLU A 34 -20.72 0.12 -15.12
C GLU A 34 -21.58 0.84 -14.06
N ASP A 35 -21.63 0.33 -12.83
CA ASP A 35 -22.39 0.88 -11.71
C ASP A 35 -21.43 1.58 -10.73
N GLU A 36 -21.42 2.91 -10.80
CA GLU A 36 -20.63 3.88 -10.01
C GLU A 36 -20.92 3.87 -8.49
N GLU A 37 -21.06 2.72 -7.83
CA GLU A 37 -21.07 2.67 -6.36
C GLU A 37 -19.64 2.52 -5.83
N GLU A 38 -18.96 3.68 -5.83
CA GLU A 38 -17.70 4.01 -5.14
C GLU A 38 -16.53 3.08 -5.46
N ASP A 39 -15.77 3.47 -6.49
CA ASP A 39 -14.40 3.00 -6.72
C ASP A 39 -13.53 3.43 -5.51
N THR A 40 -13.62 2.64 -4.44
CA THR A 40 -12.94 2.86 -3.16
C THR A 40 -11.46 2.48 -3.25
N ASN A 41 -10.93 2.13 -4.42
CA ASN A 41 -9.52 1.82 -4.60
C ASN A 41 -8.65 3.06 -4.37
N LEU A 42 -7.63 2.92 -3.54
CA LEU A 42 -6.56 3.91 -3.42
C LEU A 42 -5.36 3.48 -4.25
N GLU A 43 -5.05 4.28 -5.27
CA GLU A 43 -3.85 4.18 -6.11
C GLU A 43 -2.87 5.27 -5.68
N ILE A 44 -1.63 4.90 -5.32
CA ILE A 44 -0.61 5.81 -4.78
C ILE A 44 0.56 6.05 -5.75
N ASP A 45 0.33 5.85 -7.05
CA ASP A 45 1.31 5.98 -8.12
C ASP A 45 2.60 5.20 -7.77
N LYS A 46 3.75 5.77 -8.06
CA LYS A 46 5.07 5.15 -7.85
C LYS A 46 5.59 5.38 -6.43
N ALA A 47 4.77 5.91 -5.53
CA ALA A 47 5.18 6.22 -4.16
C ALA A 47 5.37 4.98 -3.28
N TRP A 48 4.83 3.82 -3.68
CA TRP A 48 4.77 2.60 -2.87
C TRP A 48 6.13 2.16 -2.31
N HIS A 49 7.21 2.21 -3.10
CA HIS A 49 8.53 1.74 -2.66
C HIS A 49 9.19 2.74 -1.71
N GLY A 50 9.07 4.04 -2.01
CA GLY A 50 9.51 5.13 -1.13
C GLY A 50 8.78 5.07 0.21
N ILE A 51 7.45 4.92 0.19
CA ILE A 51 6.64 4.76 1.40
C ILE A 51 7.05 3.51 2.18
N HIS A 52 7.22 2.38 1.51
CA HIS A 52 7.68 1.15 2.16
C HIS A 52 9.02 1.37 2.88
N TYR A 53 10.03 1.88 2.17
CA TYR A 53 11.35 2.13 2.74
C TYR A 53 11.31 3.10 3.92
N LEU A 54 10.56 4.20 3.84
CA LEU A 54 10.46 5.18 4.93
C LEU A 54 9.70 4.64 6.16
N LEU A 55 8.86 3.62 5.97
CA LEU A 55 8.18 2.95 7.08
C LEU A 55 9.03 1.84 7.72
N THR A 56 9.86 1.15 6.95
CA THR A 56 10.56 -0.08 7.42
C THR A 56 12.07 0.08 7.57
N GLY A 57 12.68 1.04 6.87
CA GLY A 57 14.13 1.15 6.70
C GLY A 57 14.73 0.08 5.77
N SER A 58 13.91 -0.62 4.98
CA SER A 58 14.34 -1.66 4.05
C SER A 58 13.63 -1.53 2.71
N ALA A 59 14.33 -1.83 1.62
CA ALA A 59 13.78 -1.73 0.26
C ALA A 59 12.64 -2.76 0.04
N TRP A 60 12.86 -4.00 0.47
CA TRP A 60 11.96 -5.12 0.16
C TRP A 60 11.49 -5.89 1.39
N GLU A 61 12.23 -5.78 2.50
CA GLU A 61 11.93 -6.50 3.74
C GLU A 61 11.35 -5.55 4.80
N GLY A 62 11.24 -6.04 6.04
CA GLY A 62 10.86 -5.24 7.18
C GLY A 62 10.11 -6.07 8.21
N ALA A 63 9.82 -5.45 9.34
CA ALA A 63 9.03 -6.07 10.39
C ALA A 63 7.58 -5.57 10.36
N ALA A 64 6.65 -6.48 10.62
CA ALA A 64 5.29 -6.11 10.97
C ALA A 64 5.28 -5.22 12.23
N PRO A 65 4.36 -4.25 12.35
CA PRO A 65 3.23 -4.03 11.43
C PRO A 65 3.55 -3.18 10.20
N LEU A 66 4.64 -2.41 10.18
CA LEU A 66 4.88 -1.41 9.13
C LEU A 66 5.23 -2.03 7.77
N ALA A 67 5.91 -3.18 7.75
CA ALA A 67 6.14 -3.90 6.49
C ALA A 67 4.83 -4.31 5.81
N ASN A 68 3.77 -4.57 6.59
CA ASN A 68 2.47 -4.96 6.07
C ASN A 68 1.74 -3.82 5.35
N VAL A 69 2.21 -2.58 5.41
CA VAL A 69 1.56 -1.46 4.72
C VAL A 69 1.60 -1.64 3.21
N VAL A 70 2.75 -2.04 2.65
CA VAL A 70 2.94 -2.17 1.19
C VAL A 70 3.26 -3.61 0.80
N LEU A 71 4.45 -4.12 1.15
CA LEU A 71 4.95 -5.41 0.64
C LEU A 71 4.69 -6.63 1.54
N GLY A 72 4.38 -6.43 2.83
CA GLY A 72 4.07 -7.53 3.76
C GLY A 72 2.66 -8.10 3.58
N GLY A 73 2.17 -8.87 4.56
CA GLY A 73 0.91 -9.60 4.45
C GLY A 73 1.06 -10.94 3.71
N THR A 74 -0.06 -11.50 3.26
CA THR A 74 -0.09 -12.83 2.63
C THR A 74 -0.38 -12.72 1.13
N GLU A 75 0.42 -13.36 0.29
CA GLU A 75 0.18 -13.42 -1.16
C GLU A 75 -1.06 -14.25 -1.50
N ILE A 76 -1.77 -13.86 -2.55
CA ILE A 76 -3.00 -14.52 -3.02
C ILE A 76 -3.17 -14.34 -4.53
N GLY A 77 -3.59 -15.41 -5.20
CA GLY A 77 -3.83 -15.41 -6.63
C GLY A 77 -2.55 -15.54 -7.46
N ASP A 78 -2.71 -15.41 -8.78
CA ASP A 78 -1.62 -15.37 -9.75
C ASP A 78 -1.12 -13.92 -9.94
N ASP A 79 -0.19 -13.74 -10.87
CA ASP A 79 0.38 -12.44 -11.23
C ASP A 79 -0.69 -11.46 -11.74
N VAL A 80 -0.73 -10.25 -11.17
CA VAL A 80 -1.65 -9.16 -11.55
C VAL A 80 -0.91 -7.92 -12.06
N GLY A 81 0.31 -8.09 -12.59
CA GLY A 81 1.11 -7.03 -13.21
C GLY A 81 2.59 -7.10 -12.81
N TYR A 82 2.88 -7.03 -11.51
CA TYR A 82 4.23 -7.18 -10.94
C TYR A 82 4.25 -8.17 -9.76
N GLY A 83 3.69 -9.36 -9.97
CA GLY A 83 3.54 -10.40 -8.97
C GLY A 83 2.11 -10.56 -8.46
N PRO A 84 1.89 -11.48 -7.50
CA PRO A 84 0.57 -11.74 -6.96
C PRO A 84 0.06 -10.58 -6.11
N ALA A 85 -1.26 -10.48 -5.99
CA ALA A 85 -1.87 -9.62 -4.99
C ALA A 85 -1.51 -10.11 -3.58
N ARG A 86 -1.68 -9.24 -2.59
CA ARG A 86 -1.48 -9.52 -1.17
C ARG A 86 -2.69 -9.07 -0.39
N TYR A 87 -2.95 -9.72 0.74
CA TYR A 87 -4.01 -9.29 1.63
C TYR A 87 -3.55 -9.14 3.09
N LEU A 88 -4.37 -8.39 3.83
CA LEU A 88 -4.41 -8.34 5.27
C LEU A 88 -5.83 -8.61 5.73
N THR A 89 -5.98 -9.43 6.76
CA THR A 89 -7.25 -9.59 7.47
C THR A 89 -7.66 -8.29 8.16
N ALA A 90 -8.95 -8.15 8.50
CA ALA A 90 -9.44 -6.97 9.22
C ALA A 90 -8.72 -6.73 10.56
N GLU A 91 -8.30 -7.79 11.25
CA GLU A 91 -7.51 -7.67 12.48
C GLU A 91 -6.08 -7.15 12.21
N GLU A 92 -5.42 -7.64 11.17
CA GLU A 92 -4.10 -7.13 10.76
C GLU A 92 -4.19 -5.66 10.30
N VAL A 93 -5.25 -5.29 9.58
CA VAL A 93 -5.53 -3.90 9.22
C VAL A 93 -5.64 -3.00 10.46
N LYS A 94 -6.31 -3.45 11.53
CA LYS A 94 -6.38 -2.69 12.78
C LYS A 94 -5.01 -2.50 13.43
N VAL A 95 -4.15 -3.51 13.40
CA VAL A 95 -2.77 -3.40 13.92
C VAL A 95 -1.96 -2.41 13.08
N VAL A 96 -2.05 -2.50 11.74
CA VAL A 96 -1.39 -1.57 10.82
C VAL A 96 -1.88 -0.14 11.01
N ALA A 97 -3.19 0.07 11.09
CA ALA A 97 -3.80 1.37 11.31
C ALA A 97 -3.35 1.99 12.65
N ALA A 98 -3.24 1.19 13.72
CA ALA A 98 -2.72 1.66 14.99
C ALA A 98 -1.26 2.14 14.87
N ALA A 99 -0.41 1.41 14.14
CA ALA A 99 0.97 1.83 13.92
C ALA A 99 1.07 3.08 13.03
N LEU A 100 0.27 3.18 11.97
CA LEU A 100 0.23 4.35 11.09
C LEU A 100 -0.33 5.60 11.80
N ARG A 101 -1.21 5.45 12.80
CA ARG A 101 -1.69 6.61 13.59
C ARG A 101 -0.55 7.39 14.26
N GLU A 102 0.46 6.68 14.75
CA GLU A 102 1.64 7.25 15.41
C GLU A 102 2.62 7.95 14.45
N ILE A 103 2.46 7.71 13.15
CA ILE A 103 3.34 8.25 12.10
C ILE A 103 2.54 9.33 11.39
N THR A 104 2.59 10.55 11.92
CA THR A 104 1.97 11.72 11.26
C THR A 104 2.75 12.09 9.99
N PRO A 105 2.18 12.88 9.07
CA PRO A 105 2.91 13.43 7.92
C PRO A 105 4.25 14.08 8.31
N GLU A 106 4.31 14.76 9.45
CA GLU A 106 5.54 15.35 9.97
C GLU A 106 6.54 14.30 10.44
N GLN A 107 6.09 13.25 11.14
CA GLN A 107 6.97 12.16 11.58
C GLN A 107 7.49 11.33 10.40
N PHE A 108 6.66 11.14 9.37
CA PHE A 108 7.05 10.48 8.14
C PHE A 108 8.11 11.29 7.39
N ARG A 109 7.90 12.61 7.27
CA ARG A 109 8.85 13.54 6.66
C ARG A 109 10.24 13.48 7.29
N LEU A 110 10.32 13.35 8.62
CA LEU A 110 11.60 13.28 9.34
C LEU A 110 12.44 12.05 8.99
N ARG A 111 11.86 11.03 8.35
CA ARG A 111 12.56 9.79 7.96
C ARG A 111 13.19 9.88 6.57
N TYR A 112 12.83 10.92 5.81
CA TYR A 112 13.23 11.03 4.43
C TYR A 112 14.69 11.45 4.26
N SER A 113 15.35 10.79 3.31
CA SER A 113 16.67 11.13 2.81
C SER A 113 16.75 10.70 1.36
N ALA A 114 16.81 11.65 0.42
CA ALA A 114 16.99 11.32 -1.00
C ALA A 114 18.25 10.47 -1.23
N GLU A 115 19.35 10.79 -0.53
CA GLU A 115 20.59 10.02 -0.60
C GLU A 115 20.36 8.55 -0.24
N GLN A 116 19.66 8.27 0.85
CA GLN A 116 19.37 6.88 1.24
C GLN A 116 18.45 6.18 0.25
N LEU A 117 17.43 6.87 -0.27
CA LEU A 117 16.53 6.28 -1.25
C LEU A 117 17.27 5.94 -2.56
N SER A 118 18.14 6.83 -3.05
CA SER A 118 18.96 6.55 -4.23
C SER A 118 19.99 5.45 -3.98
N GLN A 119 20.67 5.45 -2.83
CA GLN A 119 21.67 4.43 -2.48
C GLN A 119 21.08 3.02 -2.36
N ASN A 120 19.82 2.91 -1.94
CA ASN A 120 19.09 1.65 -1.84
C ASN A 120 18.29 1.32 -3.10
N GLU A 121 18.52 2.06 -4.20
CA GLU A 121 17.87 1.83 -5.50
C GLU A 121 16.33 1.81 -5.40
N ILE A 122 15.78 2.69 -4.56
CA ILE A 122 14.34 2.73 -4.31
C ILE A 122 13.64 3.25 -5.55
N TYR A 123 12.76 2.43 -6.11
CA TYR A 123 11.94 2.77 -7.28
C TYR A 123 11.10 4.03 -7.01
N PRO A 124 10.98 4.98 -7.96
CA PRO A 124 11.43 4.90 -9.36
C PRO A 124 12.83 5.49 -9.63
N ASP A 125 13.67 5.63 -8.61
CA ASP A 125 15.03 6.20 -8.71
C ASP A 125 15.07 7.64 -9.27
N ILE A 126 14.18 8.49 -8.74
CA ILE A 126 14.07 9.92 -9.10
C ILE A 126 14.30 10.87 -7.92
N TRP A 127 14.64 10.31 -6.76
CA TRP A 127 14.63 11.01 -5.49
C TRP A 127 15.70 12.09 -5.43
N ASN A 128 15.29 13.30 -5.10
CA ASN A 128 16.19 14.42 -4.95
C ASN A 128 15.66 15.43 -3.93
N ASP A 129 16.59 16.15 -3.29
CA ASP A 129 16.29 17.16 -2.26
C ASP A 129 16.35 18.59 -2.82
N SER A 130 16.54 18.77 -4.12
CA SER A 130 16.90 20.07 -4.69
C SER A 130 15.74 21.06 -4.74
N ASP A 131 14.52 20.56 -4.93
CA ASP A 131 13.27 21.34 -4.98
C ASP A 131 12.28 20.97 -3.86
N GLY A 132 12.47 19.83 -3.20
CA GLY A 132 11.56 19.32 -2.15
C GLY A 132 10.34 18.58 -2.69
N ASP A 133 10.17 18.49 -4.01
CA ASP A 133 8.97 17.89 -4.63
C ASP A 133 8.87 16.40 -4.31
N SER A 134 10.02 15.70 -4.23
CA SER A 134 10.09 14.28 -3.90
C SER A 134 9.52 13.96 -2.51
N ILE A 135 9.80 14.80 -1.51
CA ILE A 135 9.29 14.57 -0.15
C ILE A 135 7.83 14.96 -0.02
N GLU A 136 7.39 16.06 -0.66
CA GLU A 136 5.97 16.43 -0.65
C GLU A 136 5.12 15.35 -1.33
N TYR A 137 5.60 14.79 -2.45
CA TYR A 137 4.95 13.67 -3.14
C TYR A 137 4.78 12.44 -2.23
N LEU A 138 5.85 12.02 -1.54
CA LEU A 138 5.78 10.87 -0.64
C LEU A 138 4.91 11.14 0.60
N VAL A 139 4.94 12.37 1.14
CA VAL A 139 4.15 12.76 2.31
C VAL A 139 2.66 12.78 1.98
N ALA A 140 2.27 13.33 0.83
CA ALA A 140 0.88 13.38 0.38
C ALA A 140 0.30 11.96 0.25
N TRP A 141 0.99 11.07 -0.48
CA TRP A 141 0.54 9.69 -0.63
C TRP A 141 0.57 8.89 0.66
N HIS A 142 1.53 9.15 1.55
CA HIS A 142 1.53 8.55 2.88
C HIS A 142 0.31 9.00 3.71
N GLU A 143 -0.09 10.26 3.64
CA GLU A 143 -1.24 10.78 4.37
C GLU A 143 -2.55 10.14 3.89
N ASP A 144 -2.73 10.00 2.57
CA ASP A 144 -3.88 9.33 1.98
C ASP A 144 -3.91 7.84 2.35
N LEU A 145 -2.79 7.13 2.19
CA LEU A 145 -2.69 5.72 2.54
C LEU A 145 -2.92 5.48 4.04
N ARG A 146 -2.38 6.35 4.89
CA ARG A 146 -2.62 6.32 6.34
C ARG A 146 -4.10 6.48 6.65
N SER A 147 -4.76 7.46 6.04
CA SER A 147 -6.18 7.71 6.26
C SER A 147 -7.02 6.51 5.80
N TYR A 148 -6.67 5.93 4.66
CA TYR A 148 -7.32 4.76 4.09
C TYR A 148 -7.23 3.52 5.00
N TYR A 149 -6.06 3.23 5.58
CA TYR A 149 -5.92 2.16 6.58
C TYR A 149 -6.72 2.43 7.87
N ILE A 150 -6.76 3.69 8.32
CA ILE A 150 -7.51 4.08 9.53
C ILE A 150 -9.02 3.90 9.32
N GLU A 151 -9.52 4.26 8.14
CA GLU A 151 -10.90 4.08 7.73
C GLU A 151 -11.25 2.60 7.62
N ALA A 152 -10.42 1.80 6.93
CA ALA A 152 -10.58 0.35 6.83
C ALA A 152 -10.71 -0.32 8.21
N ALA A 153 -9.84 0.08 9.15
CA ALA A 153 -9.89 -0.42 10.51
C ALA A 153 -11.17 -0.02 11.26
N ALA A 154 -11.70 1.18 11.03
CA ALA A 154 -12.95 1.66 11.63
C ALA A 154 -14.17 0.90 11.08
N ASN A 155 -14.14 0.57 9.78
CA ASN A 155 -15.20 -0.16 9.08
C ASN A 155 -15.09 -1.69 9.23
N ASN A 156 -14.05 -2.18 9.92
CA ASN A 156 -13.74 -3.62 10.04
C ASN A 156 -13.51 -4.30 8.68
N ASN A 157 -12.95 -3.55 7.73
CA ASN A 157 -12.56 -4.04 6.42
C ASN A 157 -11.18 -4.68 6.46
N ALA A 158 -11.02 -5.70 5.63
CA ALA A 158 -9.72 -6.23 5.22
C ALA A 158 -9.11 -5.36 4.11
N MET A 159 -7.86 -5.63 3.77
CA MET A 159 -7.13 -4.92 2.72
C MET A 159 -6.65 -5.93 1.68
N LEU A 160 -6.95 -5.69 0.41
CA LEU A 160 -6.30 -6.30 -0.75
C LEU A 160 -5.36 -5.25 -1.36
N LYS A 161 -4.18 -5.64 -1.80
CA LYS A 161 -3.18 -4.70 -2.33
C LYS A 161 -2.29 -5.39 -3.36
N TYR A 162 -1.85 -4.64 -4.36
CA TYR A 162 -1.07 -5.20 -5.47
C TYR A 162 -0.28 -4.11 -6.19
N LEU A 163 0.69 -4.56 -7.01
CA LEU A 163 1.47 -3.71 -7.90
C LEU A 163 1.16 -4.11 -9.35
N ASN A 164 0.85 -3.12 -10.21
CA ASN A 164 0.58 -3.32 -11.64
C ASN A 164 1.11 -2.20 -12.53
#